data_AF-A0A150RAQ0-F1
#
_entry.id   AF-A0A150RAQ0-F1
#
_cell.length_a   1.000
_cell.length_b   1.000
_cell.length_c   1.000
_cell.angle_alpha   90.00
_cell.angle_beta   90.00
_cell.angle_gamma   90.00
#
_symmetry.space_group_name_H-M   'P 1'
#
loop_
_entity.id
_entity.type
_entity.pdbx_description
1 polymer ?
#
loop_
_entity_poly.entity_id
_entity_poly.type
_entity_poly.pdbx_seq_one_letter_code
_entity_poly.pdbx_strand_id
1 'polypeptide(L)'
;MKTSTDGNGSLVQLKRKGAPEAPEEIEPPEVLLERALALAVPATRPPAAPHSHSKSREITRRGVLWLGQTCNLRCHFCYFLDRIEDKEHPEHPFMSLEKAKEICRTLVDFYGNNAIDIQGGEPTIWRDIHALIRYCVEIGLAPTLITNALVLDKRDKVQQFKDSGVADFLVSVQGLGKAHDITVGAERAHVRQMQALNHLIALSVPFRVNCVMSKRAVPQLPAIAKLSVEVGARNVNFLAFNPFADQRKAGARTAENVPRYAELREPLDEALDILARAGIEANVRYLPHCVVSERHWPSVYDYQQLPYDPHEWDFASWTWTNKGPQRMRPGPVSP
;
A
#
# COMPACT_ATOMS: atom_id res chain seq x y z
N MET A 1 -69.82 -1.14 -12.55
CA MET A 1 -70.34 0.07 -13.22
C MET A 1 -69.77 1.28 -12.51
N LYS A 2 -69.03 2.11 -13.26
CA LYS A 2 -68.58 3.49 -12.98
C LYS A 2 -67.49 3.76 -11.93
N THR A 3 -66.30 3.91 -12.51
CA THR A 3 -65.18 4.84 -12.28
C THR A 3 -65.47 6.21 -11.63
N SER A 4 -64.50 6.70 -10.84
CA SER A 4 -64.13 8.11 -10.61
C SER A 4 -62.85 8.14 -9.74
N THR A 5 -61.64 8.21 -10.31
CA THR A 5 -60.76 9.41 -10.40
C THR A 5 -60.70 10.30 -9.15
N ASP A 6 -59.58 10.25 -8.41
CA ASP A 6 -58.63 11.38 -8.21
C ASP A 6 -57.60 11.03 -7.12
N GLY A 7 -56.32 11.43 -7.31
CA GLY A 7 -55.31 11.26 -6.25
C GLY A 7 -53.84 11.31 -6.64
N ASN A 8 -53.45 12.25 -7.50
CA ASN A 8 -52.17 12.97 -7.53
C ASN A 8 -50.94 12.31 -6.83
N GLY A 9 -50.29 11.36 -7.51
CA GLY A 9 -48.97 10.84 -7.12
C GLY A 9 -47.85 11.56 -7.86
N SER A 10 -47.30 12.61 -7.25
CA SER A 10 -46.07 13.27 -7.70
C SER A 10 -44.91 12.25 -7.75
N LEU A 11 -44.66 11.67 -8.92
CA LEU A 11 -43.44 10.93 -9.21
C LEU A 11 -42.27 11.92 -9.15
N VAL A 12 -41.58 11.93 -8.00
CA VAL A 12 -40.26 12.55 -7.87
C VAL A 12 -39.35 11.86 -8.90
N GLN A 13 -39.13 12.52 -10.03
CA GLN A 13 -38.11 12.14 -10.98
C GLN A 13 -36.77 12.25 -10.26
N LEU A 14 -36.29 11.12 -9.73
CA LEU A 14 -34.88 10.94 -9.40
C LEU A 14 -34.11 11.17 -10.70
N LYS A 15 -33.54 12.36 -10.85
CA LYS A 15 -32.56 12.66 -11.90
C LYS A 15 -31.50 11.56 -11.82
N ARG A 16 -31.53 10.65 -12.79
CA ARG A 16 -30.41 9.73 -13.02
C ARG A 16 -29.18 10.61 -13.18
N LYS A 17 -28.20 10.44 -12.27
CA LYS A 17 -26.85 10.98 -12.44
C LYS A 17 -26.40 10.64 -13.86
N GLY A 18 -25.77 11.62 -14.51
CA GLY A 18 -25.45 11.61 -15.92
C GLY A 18 -24.74 10.33 -16.38
N ALA A 19 -24.80 10.09 -17.69
CA ALA A 19 -24.04 9.05 -18.35
C ALA A 19 -22.58 9.04 -17.87
N PRO A 20 -21.91 7.87 -17.80
CA PRO A 20 -20.50 7.84 -17.48
C PRO A 20 -19.75 8.77 -18.44
N GLU A 21 -18.99 9.70 -17.89
CA GLU A 21 -18.05 10.53 -18.66
C GLU A 21 -17.17 9.60 -19.49
N ALA A 22 -16.81 10.03 -20.71
CA ALA A 22 -15.87 9.30 -21.55
C ALA A 22 -14.61 8.97 -20.71
N PRO A 23 -14.01 7.78 -20.88
CA PRO A 23 -12.83 7.41 -20.11
C PRO A 23 -11.77 8.49 -20.26
N GLU A 24 -11.44 9.16 -19.16
CA GLU A 24 -10.43 10.22 -19.11
C GLU A 24 -9.12 9.65 -19.68
N GLU A 25 -8.64 10.24 -20.77
CA GLU A 25 -7.47 9.74 -21.48
C GLU A 25 -6.25 9.93 -20.58
N ILE A 26 -5.65 8.82 -20.16
CA ILE A 26 -4.47 8.82 -19.30
C ILE A 26 -3.27 9.16 -20.17
N GLU A 27 -2.53 10.20 -19.79
CA GLU A 27 -1.31 10.62 -20.48
C GLU A 27 -0.26 9.49 -20.53
N PRO A 28 0.65 9.50 -21.53
CA PRO A 28 1.72 8.51 -21.62
C PRO A 28 2.58 8.43 -20.34
N PRO A 29 3.04 7.23 -19.93
CA PRO A 29 3.83 7.04 -18.71
C PRO A 29 5.06 7.95 -18.59
N GLU A 30 5.69 8.31 -19.71
CA GLU A 30 6.88 9.17 -19.77
C GLU A 30 6.56 10.60 -19.32
N VAL A 31 5.42 11.13 -19.77
CA VAL A 31 4.94 12.48 -19.39
C VAL A 31 4.52 12.49 -17.92
N LEU A 32 3.86 11.43 -17.48
CA LEU A 32 3.47 11.26 -16.07
C LEU A 32 4.70 11.18 -15.16
N LEU A 33 5.76 10.49 -15.59
CA LEU A 33 7.02 10.37 -14.88
C LEU A 33 7.73 11.72 -14.75
N GLU A 34 7.85 12.48 -15.84
CA GLU A 34 8.48 13.80 -15.81
C GLU A 34 7.82 14.72 -14.77
N ARG A 35 6.49 14.78 -14.78
CA ARG A 35 5.71 15.57 -13.81
C ARG A 35 5.84 15.04 -12.39
N ALA A 36 5.87 13.72 -12.22
CA ALA A 36 6.07 13.11 -10.90
C ALA A 36 7.44 13.49 -10.32
N LEU A 37 8.51 13.41 -11.11
CA LEU A 37 9.88 13.74 -10.71
C LEU A 37 10.03 15.22 -10.35
N ALA A 38 9.41 16.12 -11.12
CA ALA A 38 9.40 17.56 -10.83
C ALA A 38 8.83 17.89 -9.44
N LEU A 39 7.95 17.04 -8.90
CA LEU A 39 7.38 17.18 -7.56
C LEU A 39 8.16 16.38 -6.50
N ALA A 40 8.62 15.18 -6.85
CA ALA A 40 9.14 14.20 -5.91
C ALA A 40 10.61 14.41 -5.53
N VAL A 41 11.40 15.06 -6.37
CA VAL A 41 12.85 15.20 -6.14
C VAL A 41 13.16 16.57 -5.53
N PRO A 42 13.77 16.64 -4.33
CA PRO A 42 14.18 17.92 -3.76
C PRO A 42 15.39 18.50 -4.51
N ALA A 43 15.53 19.84 -4.49
CA ALA A 43 16.64 20.53 -5.14
C ALA A 43 18.03 20.07 -4.64
N THR A 44 18.12 19.66 -3.37
CA THR A 44 19.33 19.10 -2.77
C THR A 44 19.04 17.69 -2.27
N ARG A 45 19.74 16.69 -2.82
CA ARG A 45 19.57 15.29 -2.45
C ARG A 45 20.69 14.85 -1.51
N PRO A 46 20.37 14.37 -0.29
CA PRO A 46 21.37 13.70 0.54
C PRO A 46 21.83 12.41 -0.15
N PRO A 47 23.08 11.97 0.06
CA PRO A 47 23.59 10.75 -0.57
C PRO A 47 22.66 9.57 -0.27
N ALA A 48 22.34 8.80 -1.31
CA ALA A 48 21.52 7.60 -1.16
C ALA A 48 22.23 6.60 -0.23
N ALA A 49 21.47 5.97 0.67
CA ALA A 49 22.01 4.90 1.47
C ALA A 49 22.41 3.73 0.56
N PRO A 50 23.51 3.01 0.86
CA PRO A 50 23.92 1.86 0.05
C PRO A 50 22.80 0.81 0.03
N HIS A 51 22.53 0.29 -1.17
CA HIS A 51 21.60 -0.82 -1.35
C HIS A 51 22.31 -2.14 -1.03
N SER A 52 21.63 -3.02 -0.30
CA SER A 52 22.09 -4.40 -0.09
C SER A 52 21.00 -5.35 -0.60
N HIS A 53 21.33 -6.17 -1.59
CA HIS A 53 20.48 -7.30 -1.95
C HIS A 53 20.43 -8.30 -0.80
N SER A 54 19.25 -8.84 -0.55
CA SER A 54 19.14 -10.02 0.31
C SER A 54 19.89 -11.19 -0.33
N LYS A 55 20.82 -11.77 0.42
CA LYS A 55 21.56 -12.98 0.02
C LYS A 55 21.35 -14.14 0.99
N SER A 56 20.69 -13.89 2.12
CA SER A 56 20.41 -14.91 3.13
C SER A 56 19.05 -15.56 2.85
N ARG A 57 19.00 -16.89 2.99
CA ARG A 57 17.74 -17.67 2.95
C ARG A 57 17.22 -17.85 4.37
N GLU A 58 17.00 -16.74 5.04
CA GLU A 58 16.46 -16.71 6.39
C GLU A 58 14.98 -16.38 6.31
N ILE A 59 14.18 -16.99 7.18
CA ILE A 59 12.78 -16.62 7.33
C ILE A 59 12.76 -15.20 7.89
N THR A 60 11.98 -14.32 7.26
CA THR A 60 11.79 -12.95 7.73
C THR A 60 11.34 -12.93 9.20
N ARG A 61 11.85 -11.97 9.97
CA ARG A 61 11.44 -11.76 11.37
C ARG A 61 10.59 -10.49 11.52
N ARG A 62 9.96 -10.07 10.43
CA ARG A 62 9.05 -8.91 10.39
C ARG A 62 7.65 -9.34 10.79
N GLY A 63 7.14 -8.82 11.90
CA GLY A 63 5.74 -8.99 12.28
C GLY A 63 4.82 -8.04 11.49
N VAL A 64 3.52 -8.18 11.69
CA VAL A 64 2.52 -7.32 11.06
C VAL A 64 1.36 -7.00 11.99
N LEU A 65 0.95 -5.73 12.04
CA LEU A 65 -0.14 -5.25 12.88
C LEU A 65 -1.20 -4.53 12.05
N TRP A 66 -2.46 -4.90 12.26
CA TRP A 66 -3.63 -4.23 11.69
C TRP A 66 -4.24 -3.30 12.73
N LEU A 67 -4.08 -1.98 12.61
CA LEU A 67 -4.63 -1.04 13.59
C LEU A 67 -6.16 -0.92 13.53
N GLY A 68 -6.76 -1.27 12.39
CA GLY A 68 -8.18 -1.08 12.06
C GLY A 68 -8.32 -0.62 10.61
N GLN A 69 -9.54 -0.67 10.07
CA GLN A 69 -9.84 -0.37 8.66
C GLN A 69 -10.33 1.06 8.44
N THR A 70 -9.93 2.00 9.29
CA THR A 70 -10.20 3.43 9.07
C THR A 70 -9.21 3.95 8.02
N CYS A 71 -9.72 4.45 6.89
CA CYS A 71 -8.90 4.95 5.77
C CYS A 71 -9.49 6.22 5.14
N ASN A 72 -8.62 7.11 4.70
CA ASN A 72 -8.96 8.34 3.96
C ASN A 72 -8.99 8.16 2.43
N LEU A 73 -8.88 6.93 1.91
CA LEU A 73 -8.96 6.59 0.48
C LEU A 73 -9.99 5.48 0.20
N ARG A 74 -10.36 5.31 -1.07
CA ARG A 74 -11.33 4.31 -1.55
C ARG A 74 -10.80 3.64 -2.82
N CYS A 75 -9.62 3.02 -2.71
CA CYS A 75 -8.92 2.46 -3.86
C CYS A 75 -9.72 1.35 -4.54
N HIS A 76 -9.76 1.36 -5.87
CA HIS A 76 -10.51 0.38 -6.67
C HIS A 76 -10.02 -1.06 -6.53
N PHE A 77 -8.82 -1.29 -5.99
CA PHE A 77 -8.26 -2.62 -5.74
C PHE A 77 -8.34 -3.03 -4.25
N CYS A 78 -8.89 -2.18 -3.37
CA CYS A 78 -8.86 -2.40 -1.93
C CYS A 78 -9.79 -3.53 -1.49
N TYR A 79 -9.22 -4.70 -1.17
CA TYR A 79 -9.99 -5.86 -0.68
C TYR A 79 -10.58 -5.69 0.74
N PHE A 80 -10.44 -4.51 1.36
CA PHE A 80 -11.10 -4.13 2.62
C PHE A 80 -12.15 -3.02 2.45
N LEU A 81 -12.49 -2.62 1.22
CA LEU A 81 -13.37 -1.49 0.94
C LEU A 81 -14.70 -1.55 1.73
N ASP A 82 -15.34 -2.72 1.78
CA ASP A 82 -16.58 -2.91 2.54
C ASP A 82 -16.43 -2.58 4.03
N ARG A 83 -15.27 -2.92 4.64
CA ARG A 83 -14.96 -2.64 6.05
C ARG A 83 -14.59 -1.17 6.27
N ILE A 84 -14.04 -0.52 5.25
CA ILE A 84 -13.72 0.91 5.26
C ILE A 84 -15.00 1.75 5.12
N GLU A 85 -15.99 1.29 4.35
CA GLU A 85 -17.24 2.01 4.13
C GLU A 85 -18.27 1.80 5.24
N ASP A 86 -18.31 0.61 5.84
CA ASP A 86 -19.19 0.30 6.97
C ASP A 86 -18.56 0.72 8.30
N LYS A 87 -18.99 1.87 8.82
CA LYS A 87 -18.50 2.41 10.11
C LYS A 87 -18.87 1.56 11.32
N GLU A 88 -19.89 0.72 11.20
CA GLU A 88 -20.35 -0.18 12.26
C GLU A 88 -19.63 -1.53 12.20
N HIS A 89 -18.84 -1.80 11.15
CA HIS A 89 -18.06 -3.02 11.04
C HIS A 89 -17.04 -3.10 12.21
N PRO A 90 -16.90 -4.24 12.89
CA PRO A 90 -16.10 -4.33 14.13
C PRO A 90 -14.58 -4.14 13.91
N GLU A 91 -14.10 -4.35 12.68
CA GLU A 91 -12.72 -4.07 12.26
C GLU A 91 -12.53 -2.65 11.71
N HIS A 92 -13.59 -1.85 11.53
CA HIS A 92 -13.48 -0.48 11.02
C HIS A 92 -12.68 0.45 11.96
N PRO A 93 -13.05 0.60 13.25
CA PRO A 93 -12.42 1.58 14.10
C PRO A 93 -10.98 1.18 14.44
N PHE A 94 -10.13 2.19 14.65
CA PHE A 94 -8.82 1.96 15.23
C PHE A 94 -8.90 1.29 16.62
N MET A 95 -8.00 0.36 16.89
CA MET A 95 -7.83 -0.22 18.22
C MET A 95 -7.26 0.79 19.23
N SER A 96 -7.28 0.42 20.52
CA SER A 96 -6.61 1.22 21.55
C SER A 96 -5.09 1.08 21.47
N LEU A 97 -4.37 2.09 21.94
CA LEU A 97 -2.91 2.04 22.05
C LEU A 97 -2.45 0.83 22.86
N GLU A 98 -3.09 0.55 23.99
CA GLU A 98 -2.68 -0.55 24.87
C GLU A 98 -2.83 -1.92 24.21
N LYS A 99 -3.88 -2.14 23.42
CA LYS A 99 -4.04 -3.37 22.65
C LYS A 99 -2.98 -3.50 21.56
N ALA A 100 -2.66 -2.40 20.87
CA ALA A 100 -1.59 -2.40 19.88
C ALA A 100 -0.23 -2.72 20.51
N LYS A 101 0.05 -2.17 21.71
CA LYS A 101 1.27 -2.49 22.47
C LYS A 101 1.32 -3.94 22.92
N GLU A 102 0.20 -4.50 23.40
CA GLU A 102 0.08 -5.90 23.77
C GLU A 102 0.42 -6.81 22.57
N ILE A 103 -0.16 -6.54 21.39
CA ILE A 103 0.17 -7.27 20.16
C ILE A 103 1.66 -7.15 19.82
N CYS A 104 2.23 -5.93 19.86
CA CYS A 104 3.64 -5.72 19.59
C CYS A 104 4.55 -6.49 20.56
N ARG A 105 4.17 -6.56 21.84
CA ARG A 105 4.90 -7.33 22.84
C ARG A 105 4.85 -8.83 22.53
N THR A 106 3.69 -9.37 22.17
CA THR A 106 3.57 -10.78 21.74
C THR A 106 4.42 -11.09 20.50
N LEU A 107 4.47 -10.19 19.53
CA LEU A 107 5.34 -10.35 18.35
C LEU A 107 6.81 -10.50 18.75
N VAL A 108 7.29 -9.72 19.72
CA VAL A 108 8.66 -9.85 20.23
C VAL A 108 8.84 -11.13 21.05
N ASP A 109 8.02 -11.32 22.08
CA ASP A 109 8.27 -12.32 23.12
C ASP A 109 7.99 -13.76 22.64
N PHE A 110 6.98 -13.96 21.79
CA PHE A 110 6.54 -15.28 21.35
C PHE A 110 7.07 -15.64 19.95
N TYR A 111 6.95 -14.70 19.00
CA TYR A 111 7.36 -14.94 17.61
C TYR A 111 8.81 -14.55 17.33
N GLY A 112 9.47 -13.85 18.26
CA GLY A 112 10.85 -13.40 18.08
C GLY A 112 10.99 -12.36 16.96
N ASN A 113 9.95 -11.58 16.67
CA ASN A 113 10.03 -10.54 15.65
C ASN A 113 10.97 -9.40 16.10
N ASN A 114 11.68 -8.80 15.15
CA ASN A 114 12.59 -7.66 15.37
C ASN A 114 12.27 -6.45 14.47
N ALA A 115 11.28 -6.58 13.59
CA ALA A 115 10.73 -5.52 12.76
C ALA A 115 9.21 -5.69 12.70
N ILE A 116 8.48 -4.65 12.33
CA ILE A 116 7.02 -4.70 12.24
C ILE A 116 6.50 -3.81 11.11
N ASP A 117 5.59 -4.35 10.30
CA ASP A 117 4.78 -3.56 9.38
C ASP A 117 3.45 -3.20 10.05
N ILE A 118 3.25 -1.90 10.28
CA ILE A 118 2.03 -1.32 10.83
C ILE A 118 1.13 -0.90 9.67
N GLN A 119 -0.04 -1.51 9.57
CA GLN A 119 -1.01 -1.32 8.49
C GLN A 119 -2.44 -1.33 9.02
N GLY A 120 -3.42 -1.50 8.12
CA GLY A 120 -4.83 -1.23 8.38
C GLY A 120 -5.48 -0.62 7.14
N GLY A 121 -6.35 0.34 7.38
CA GLY A 121 -6.78 1.30 6.38
C GLY A 121 -5.66 2.30 6.06
N GLU A 122 -5.44 3.29 6.92
CA GLU A 122 -4.30 4.20 6.82
C GLU A 122 -3.74 4.49 8.23
N PRO A 123 -2.55 3.98 8.59
CA PRO A 123 -2.00 4.14 9.93
C PRO A 123 -1.61 5.59 10.27
N THR A 124 -1.22 6.41 9.29
CA THR A 124 -0.73 7.77 9.55
C THR A 124 -1.78 8.75 10.07
N ILE A 125 -3.07 8.42 9.95
CA ILE A 125 -4.18 9.22 10.49
C ILE A 125 -4.61 8.78 11.89
N TRP A 126 -4.02 7.73 12.46
CA TRP A 126 -4.32 7.29 13.82
C TRP A 126 -3.62 8.19 14.84
N ARG A 127 -4.40 8.77 15.78
CA ARG A 127 -3.90 9.77 16.75
C ARG A 127 -2.74 9.28 17.62
N ASP A 128 -2.69 7.98 17.91
CA ASP A 128 -1.74 7.38 18.84
C ASP A 128 -0.51 6.78 18.12
N ILE A 129 -0.39 6.97 16.79
CA ILE A 129 0.64 6.34 15.96
C ILE A 129 2.07 6.65 16.44
N HIS A 130 2.35 7.91 16.81
CA HIS A 130 3.67 8.30 17.30
C HIS A 130 4.02 7.63 18.63
N ALA A 131 3.03 7.42 19.50
CA ALA A 131 3.24 6.71 20.77
C ALA A 131 3.52 5.21 20.54
N LEU A 132 2.83 4.60 19.57
CA LEU A 132 3.10 3.22 19.19
C LEU A 132 4.49 3.05 18.57
N ILE A 133 4.91 3.93 17.65
CA ILE A 133 6.25 3.87 17.04
C ILE A 133 7.33 3.93 18.11
N ARG A 134 7.23 4.87 19.07
CA ARG A 134 8.18 4.95 20.19
C ARG A 134 8.22 3.67 21.01
N TYR A 135 7.05 3.08 21.29
CA TYR A 135 6.97 1.80 22.00
C TYR A 135 7.61 0.66 21.20
N CYS A 136 7.38 0.56 19.89
CA CYS A 136 8.04 -0.45 19.04
C CYS A 136 9.56 -0.36 19.17
N VAL A 137 10.12 0.85 19.08
CA VAL A 137 11.57 1.08 19.24
C VAL A 137 12.05 0.68 20.64
N GLU A 138 11.32 1.06 21.69
CA GLU A 138 11.63 0.72 23.08
C GLU A 138 11.75 -0.80 23.30
N ILE A 139 10.94 -1.59 22.60
CA ILE A 139 10.89 -3.05 22.76
C ILE A 139 11.75 -3.80 21.74
N GLY A 140 12.53 -3.10 20.92
CA GLY A 140 13.45 -3.69 19.94
C GLY A 140 12.83 -4.05 18.59
N LEU A 141 11.63 -3.56 18.27
CA LEU A 141 11.05 -3.64 16.93
C LEU A 141 11.48 -2.43 16.10
N ALA A 142 11.88 -2.66 14.84
CA ALA A 142 12.01 -1.62 13.82
C ALA A 142 10.65 -1.36 13.14
N PRO A 143 9.95 -0.24 13.42
CA PRO A 143 8.60 -0.02 12.91
C PRO A 143 8.60 0.58 11.51
N THR A 144 7.86 -0.08 10.61
CA THR A 144 7.54 0.39 9.26
C THR A 144 6.06 0.74 9.18
N LEU A 145 5.71 1.84 8.52
CA LEU A 145 4.31 2.17 8.21
C LEU A 145 4.01 1.89 6.73
N ILE A 146 3.03 1.03 6.47
CA ILE A 146 2.46 0.86 5.13
C ILE A 146 1.43 1.97 4.93
N THR A 147 1.65 2.86 3.95
CA THR A 147 0.91 4.12 3.86
C THR A 147 0.64 4.55 2.42
N ASN A 148 -0.46 5.27 2.24
CA ASN A 148 -0.74 6.05 1.03
C ASN A 148 0.08 7.35 0.93
N ALA A 149 0.81 7.70 1.99
CA ALA A 149 1.69 8.86 2.12
C ALA A 149 1.00 10.24 2.09
N LEU A 150 -0.33 10.32 2.07
CA LEU A 150 -1.02 11.61 1.96
C LEU A 150 -0.78 12.53 3.16
N VAL A 151 -0.61 12.01 4.37
CA VAL A 151 -0.28 12.82 5.57
C VAL A 151 1.15 13.35 5.51
N LEU A 152 2.03 12.69 4.77
CA LEU A 152 3.45 12.97 4.67
C LEU A 152 3.75 14.12 3.67
N ASP A 153 2.74 14.63 2.98
CA ASP A 153 2.83 15.87 2.17
C ASP A 153 3.14 17.12 3.01
N LYS A 154 3.05 16.99 4.34
CA LYS A 154 3.44 17.99 5.32
C LYS A 154 4.80 17.63 5.91
N ARG A 155 5.80 18.47 5.66
CA ARG A 155 7.18 18.26 6.14
C ARG A 155 7.28 18.09 7.66
N ASP A 156 6.51 18.83 8.45
CA ASP A 156 6.48 18.71 9.92
C ASP A 156 5.96 17.33 10.36
N LYS A 157 5.04 16.72 9.62
CA LYS A 157 4.56 15.36 9.87
C LYS A 157 5.67 14.34 9.65
N VAL A 158 6.41 14.45 8.54
CA VAL A 158 7.56 13.56 8.29
C VAL A 158 8.60 13.70 9.42
N GLN A 159 8.87 14.92 9.89
CA GLN A 159 9.77 15.14 11.02
C GLN A 159 9.25 14.47 12.32
N GLN A 160 7.96 14.60 12.64
CA GLN A 160 7.36 13.94 13.81
C GLN A 160 7.49 12.41 13.76
N PHE A 161 7.35 11.80 12.58
CA PHE A 161 7.56 10.36 12.40
C PHE A 161 9.02 9.97 12.59
N LYS A 162 9.94 10.75 12.01
CA LYS A 162 11.38 10.57 12.20
C LYS A 162 11.78 10.65 13.69
N ASP A 163 11.31 11.67 14.39
CA ASP A 163 11.59 11.90 15.82
C ASP A 163 10.97 10.82 16.71
N SER A 164 9.90 10.16 16.24
CA SER A 164 9.30 9.02 16.95
C SER A 164 10.10 7.73 16.78
N GLY A 165 11.03 7.66 15.82
CA GLY A 165 11.87 6.49 15.56
C GLY A 165 11.34 5.54 14.49
N VAL A 166 10.56 6.03 13.51
CA VAL A 166 10.17 5.21 12.35
C VAL A 166 11.41 4.66 11.63
N ALA A 167 11.42 3.37 11.30
CA ALA A 167 12.53 2.74 10.59
C ALA A 167 12.48 3.08 9.09
N ASP A 168 11.31 2.92 8.47
CA ASP A 168 11.02 3.32 7.10
C ASP A 168 9.51 3.42 6.84
N PHE A 169 9.14 3.85 5.64
CA PHE A 169 7.77 3.78 5.11
C PHE A 169 7.70 2.81 3.93
N LEU A 170 6.61 2.05 3.82
CA LEU A 170 6.25 1.35 2.59
C LEU A 170 5.16 2.16 1.88
N VAL A 171 5.54 2.91 0.85
CA VAL A 171 4.68 3.86 0.15
C VAL A 171 3.97 3.20 -1.03
N SER A 172 2.64 3.26 -1.04
CA SER A 172 1.79 2.70 -2.08
C SER A 172 1.66 3.57 -3.32
N VAL A 173 2.51 3.32 -4.32
CA VAL A 173 2.50 4.01 -5.62
C VAL A 173 1.72 3.17 -6.64
N GLN A 174 0.45 3.53 -6.83
CA GLN A 174 -0.53 2.73 -7.59
C GLN A 174 -0.74 3.22 -9.04
N GLY A 175 0.30 3.82 -9.62
CA GLY A 175 0.26 4.61 -10.85
C GLY A 175 0.84 6.01 -10.62
N LEU A 176 0.97 6.77 -11.70
CA LEU A 176 1.47 8.15 -11.71
C LEU A 176 0.36 9.11 -12.18
N GLY A 177 0.47 10.38 -11.78
CA GLY A 177 -0.48 11.43 -12.16
C GLY A 177 -1.95 11.06 -11.95
N LYS A 178 -2.79 11.39 -12.93
CA LYS A 178 -4.24 11.13 -12.85
C LYS A 178 -4.59 9.64 -12.76
N ALA A 179 -3.72 8.76 -13.29
CA ALA A 179 -3.94 7.33 -13.17
C ALA A 179 -3.90 6.85 -11.71
N HIS A 180 -3.02 7.43 -10.90
CA HIS A 180 -3.00 7.20 -9.46
C HIS A 180 -4.29 7.69 -8.80
N ASP A 181 -4.68 8.95 -9.06
CA ASP A 181 -5.86 9.58 -8.47
C ASP A 181 -7.13 8.77 -8.70
N ILE A 182 -7.34 8.33 -9.94
CA ILE A 182 -8.45 7.44 -10.30
C ILE A 182 -8.32 6.14 -9.51
N THR A 183 -7.16 5.49 -9.54
CA THR A 183 -6.95 4.20 -8.87
C THR A 183 -7.24 4.24 -7.37
N VAL A 184 -6.89 5.34 -6.69
CA VAL A 184 -7.09 5.49 -5.25
C VAL A 184 -8.42 6.17 -4.86
N GLY A 185 -9.18 6.66 -5.85
CA GLY A 185 -10.45 7.34 -5.64
C GLY A 185 -10.32 8.72 -5.00
N ALA A 186 -9.21 9.43 -5.24
CA ALA A 186 -8.98 10.75 -4.67
C ALA A 186 -8.23 11.68 -5.63
N GLU A 187 -8.82 12.85 -5.90
CA GLU A 187 -8.23 13.86 -6.77
C GLU A 187 -6.96 14.46 -6.15
N ARG A 188 -5.94 14.70 -6.98
CA ARG A 188 -4.63 15.26 -6.61
C ARG A 188 -3.87 14.44 -5.57
N ALA A 189 -4.25 13.18 -5.33
CA ALA A 189 -3.53 12.28 -4.45
C ALA A 189 -2.09 12.05 -4.94
N HIS A 190 -1.87 11.96 -6.26
CA HIS A 190 -0.54 11.87 -6.84
C HIS A 190 0.36 13.06 -6.48
N VAL A 191 -0.17 14.29 -6.50
CA VAL A 191 0.61 15.50 -6.17
C VAL A 191 1.10 15.42 -4.73
N ARG A 192 0.18 15.09 -3.81
CA ARG A 192 0.47 14.97 -2.38
C ARG A 192 1.45 13.83 -2.10
N GLN A 193 1.29 12.69 -2.78
CA GLN A 193 2.22 11.57 -2.66
C GLN A 193 3.62 11.93 -3.16
N MET A 194 3.76 12.63 -4.29
CA MET A 194 5.07 13.07 -4.76
C MET A 194 5.70 14.09 -3.80
N GLN A 195 4.93 15.03 -3.26
CA GLN A 195 5.40 15.94 -2.21
C GLN A 195 5.86 15.19 -0.95
N ALA A 196 5.17 14.10 -0.58
CA ALA A 196 5.61 13.24 0.51
C ALA A 196 6.98 12.59 0.23
N LEU A 197 7.19 12.04 -0.97
CA LEU A 197 8.50 11.48 -1.35
C LEU A 197 9.60 12.55 -1.27
N ASN A 198 9.32 13.77 -1.73
CA ASN A 198 10.23 14.90 -1.60
C ASN A 198 10.64 15.15 -0.14
N HIS A 199 9.67 15.21 0.76
CA HIS A 199 9.93 15.43 2.18
C HIS A 199 10.68 14.26 2.85
N LEU A 200 10.36 13.01 2.49
CA LEU A 200 11.08 11.83 2.96
C LEU A 200 12.56 11.90 2.56
N ILE A 201 12.85 12.23 1.28
CA ILE A 201 14.22 12.40 0.78
C ILE A 201 14.92 13.56 1.52
N ALA A 202 14.29 14.73 1.58
CA ALA A 202 14.87 15.93 2.18
C ALA A 202 15.19 15.75 3.67
N LEU A 203 14.45 14.89 4.38
CA LEU A 203 14.68 14.57 5.79
C LEU A 203 15.49 13.28 5.98
N SER A 204 15.97 12.64 4.91
CA SER A 204 16.70 11.37 4.94
C SER A 204 15.93 10.27 5.68
N VAL A 205 14.61 10.24 5.52
CA VAL A 205 13.74 9.19 6.06
C VAL A 205 13.64 8.08 5.01
N PRO A 206 14.04 6.85 5.35
CA PRO A 206 13.97 5.75 4.41
C PRO A 206 12.56 5.39 3.98
N PHE A 207 12.43 4.91 2.74
CA PHE A 207 11.19 4.31 2.27
C PHE A 207 11.44 3.24 1.21
N ARG A 208 10.43 2.40 1.05
CA ARG A 208 10.24 1.38 0.03
C ARG A 208 8.99 1.72 -0.75
N VAL A 209 8.85 1.16 -1.95
CA VAL A 209 7.65 1.32 -2.78
C VAL A 209 6.91 -0.01 -2.87
N ASN A 210 5.58 0.02 -2.83
CA ASN A 210 4.77 -1.09 -3.33
C ASN A 210 3.77 -0.62 -4.39
N CYS A 211 3.50 -1.50 -5.35
CA CYS A 211 2.57 -1.28 -6.44
C CYS A 211 1.74 -2.54 -6.66
N VAL A 212 0.42 -2.43 -6.54
CA VAL A 212 -0.51 -3.47 -6.96
C VAL A 212 -0.63 -3.38 -8.48
N MET A 213 -0.33 -4.47 -9.17
CA MET A 213 -0.38 -4.56 -10.62
C MET A 213 -1.83 -4.64 -11.11
N SER A 214 -2.55 -3.52 -10.98
CA SER A 214 -3.86 -3.30 -11.60
C SER A 214 -3.73 -3.06 -13.10
N LYS A 215 -4.82 -3.25 -13.86
CA LYS A 215 -4.81 -3.03 -15.31
C LYS A 215 -4.36 -1.60 -15.70
N ARG A 216 -4.60 -0.63 -14.81
CA ARG A 216 -4.16 0.76 -14.97
C ARG A 216 -2.69 0.98 -14.59
N ALA A 217 -2.17 0.23 -13.63
CA ALA A 217 -0.78 0.35 -13.18
C ALA A 217 0.20 -0.41 -14.08
N VAL A 218 -0.21 -1.53 -14.68
CA VAL A 218 0.66 -2.40 -15.49
C VAL A 218 1.41 -1.66 -16.61
N PRO A 219 0.76 -0.81 -17.44
CA PRO A 219 1.49 -0.05 -18.47
C PRO A 219 2.51 0.95 -17.90
N GLN A 220 2.42 1.28 -16.62
CA GLN A 220 3.26 2.28 -15.95
C GLN A 220 4.38 1.66 -15.11
N LEU A 221 4.51 0.33 -15.02
CA LEU A 221 5.53 -0.30 -14.17
C LEU A 221 6.97 0.17 -14.51
N PRO A 222 7.37 0.32 -15.79
CA PRO A 222 8.69 0.86 -16.11
C PRO A 222 8.88 2.30 -15.62
N ALA A 223 7.84 3.13 -15.69
CA ALA A 223 7.88 4.50 -15.19
C ALA A 223 7.94 4.55 -13.65
N ILE A 224 7.20 3.68 -12.96
CA ILE A 224 7.27 3.54 -11.50
C ILE A 224 8.65 3.04 -11.05
N ALA A 225 9.27 2.13 -11.80
CA ALA A 225 10.65 1.69 -11.57
C ALA A 225 11.64 2.84 -11.73
N LYS A 226 11.56 3.61 -12.83
CA LYS A 226 12.39 4.81 -13.04
C LYS A 226 12.20 5.84 -11.92
N LEU A 227 10.95 6.13 -11.54
CA LEU A 227 10.65 6.98 -10.40
C LEU A 227 11.37 6.48 -9.14
N SER A 228 11.23 5.19 -8.83
CA SER A 228 11.82 4.57 -7.64
C SER A 228 13.35 4.71 -7.59
N VAL A 229 14.02 4.60 -8.74
CA VAL A 229 15.47 4.86 -8.87
C VAL A 229 15.79 6.32 -8.55
N GLU A 230 15.09 7.24 -9.20
CA GLU A 230 15.33 8.68 -9.06
C GLU A 230 15.04 9.19 -7.65
N VAL A 231 13.99 8.67 -6.98
CA VAL A 231 13.67 9.05 -5.60
C VAL A 231 14.52 8.30 -4.57
N GLY A 232 15.22 7.24 -4.96
CA GLY A 232 16.08 6.46 -4.07
C GLY A 232 15.32 5.53 -3.13
N ALA A 233 14.26 4.90 -3.63
CA ALA A 233 13.56 3.85 -2.88
C ALA A 233 14.53 2.71 -2.55
N ARG A 234 14.47 2.17 -1.34
CA ARG A 234 15.34 1.05 -0.94
C ARG A 234 15.01 -0.26 -1.65
N ASN A 235 13.75 -0.43 -1.98
CA ASN A 235 13.16 -1.65 -2.53
C ASN A 235 11.82 -1.33 -3.23
N VAL A 236 11.45 -2.13 -4.21
CA VAL A 236 10.16 -2.04 -4.93
C VAL A 236 9.43 -3.39 -4.91
N ASN A 237 8.20 -3.39 -4.39
CA ASN A 237 7.35 -4.58 -4.34
C ASN A 237 6.25 -4.48 -5.41
N PHE A 238 6.21 -5.46 -6.31
CA PHE A 238 5.12 -5.65 -7.27
C PHE A 238 4.19 -6.74 -6.77
N LEU A 239 2.93 -6.38 -6.55
CA LEU A 239 1.95 -7.25 -5.90
C LEU A 239 0.85 -7.63 -6.89
N ALA A 240 0.50 -8.91 -6.94
CA ALA A 240 -0.77 -9.33 -7.54
C ALA A 240 -1.95 -9.04 -6.61
N PHE A 241 -3.17 -9.19 -7.15
CA PHE A 241 -4.38 -9.12 -6.33
C PHE A 241 -4.48 -10.35 -5.41
N ASN A 242 -4.72 -10.11 -4.12
CA ASN A 242 -4.86 -11.18 -3.12
C ASN A 242 -6.08 -12.07 -3.38
N PRO A 243 -5.97 -13.41 -3.50
CA PRO A 243 -7.08 -14.29 -3.87
C PRO A 243 -8.07 -14.58 -2.72
N PHE A 244 -7.81 -14.13 -1.50
CA PHE A 244 -8.55 -14.55 -0.29
C PHE A 244 -9.75 -13.67 0.06
N ALA A 245 -9.86 -12.48 -0.55
CA ALA A 245 -10.96 -11.56 -0.34
C ALA A 245 -11.23 -10.80 -1.63
N ASP A 246 -12.50 -10.59 -1.93
CA ASP A 246 -12.94 -9.77 -3.06
C ASP A 246 -13.71 -8.55 -2.55
N GLN A 247 -13.74 -7.51 -3.37
CA GLN A 247 -14.56 -6.33 -3.14
C GLN A 247 -15.99 -6.60 -3.59
N ARG A 248 -16.97 -6.14 -2.81
CA ARG A 248 -18.35 -6.07 -3.28
C ARG A 248 -18.59 -4.74 -3.98
N LYS A 249 -19.66 -4.68 -4.79
CA LYS A 249 -20.15 -3.44 -5.44
C LYS A 249 -19.10 -2.75 -6.34
N ALA A 250 -18.82 -1.47 -6.14
CA ALA A 250 -18.03 -0.62 -7.06
C ALA A 250 -16.54 -0.97 -7.18
N GLY A 251 -16.06 -1.90 -6.35
CA GLY A 251 -14.67 -2.36 -6.36
C GLY A 251 -14.47 -3.79 -6.88
N ALA A 252 -15.55 -4.48 -7.27
CA ALA A 252 -15.49 -5.89 -7.65
C ALA A 252 -14.41 -6.15 -8.70
N ARG A 253 -13.67 -7.25 -8.53
CA ARG A 253 -12.64 -7.63 -9.49
C ARG A 253 -13.28 -8.16 -10.76
N THR A 254 -12.91 -7.58 -11.88
CA THR A 254 -13.39 -7.94 -13.20
C THR A 254 -12.21 -7.98 -14.18
N ALA A 255 -12.45 -8.49 -15.39
CA ALA A 255 -11.47 -8.41 -16.46
C ALA A 255 -11.14 -6.96 -16.89
N GLU A 256 -11.88 -5.96 -16.39
CA GLU A 256 -11.65 -4.54 -16.67
C GLU A 256 -10.60 -3.92 -15.75
N ASN A 257 -10.43 -4.42 -14.52
CA ASN A 257 -9.52 -3.84 -13.53
C ASN A 257 -8.37 -4.79 -13.12
N VAL A 258 -8.51 -6.10 -13.34
CA VAL A 258 -7.47 -7.10 -13.12
C VAL A 258 -6.81 -7.46 -14.47
N PRO A 259 -5.48 -7.34 -14.60
CA PRO A 259 -4.77 -7.76 -15.81
C PRO A 259 -4.67 -9.29 -15.88
N ARG A 260 -4.60 -9.82 -17.09
CA ARG A 260 -4.18 -11.21 -17.36
C ARG A 260 -2.68 -11.33 -17.10
N TYR A 261 -2.22 -12.50 -16.68
CA TYR A 261 -0.79 -12.74 -16.50
C TYR A 261 0.05 -12.51 -17.75
N ALA A 262 -0.50 -12.79 -18.94
CA ALA A 262 0.14 -12.48 -20.21
C ALA A 262 0.40 -10.98 -20.42
N GLU A 263 -0.39 -10.10 -19.80
CA GLU A 263 -0.25 -8.64 -19.90
C GLU A 263 0.81 -8.11 -18.92
N LEU A 264 1.25 -8.92 -17.93
CA LEU A 264 2.24 -8.50 -16.94
C LEU A 264 3.66 -8.57 -17.47
N ARG A 265 3.97 -9.58 -18.29
CA ARG A 265 5.35 -10.01 -18.56
C ARG A 265 6.24 -8.89 -19.06
N GLU A 266 5.85 -8.22 -20.14
CA GLU A 266 6.68 -7.23 -20.80
C GLU A 266 6.92 -5.98 -19.92
N PRO A 267 5.88 -5.31 -19.38
CA PRO A 267 6.09 -4.16 -18.50
C PRO A 267 6.83 -4.51 -17.19
N LEU A 268 6.60 -5.71 -16.66
CA LEU A 268 7.26 -6.17 -15.43
C LEU A 268 8.73 -6.51 -15.68
N ASP A 269 9.07 -7.22 -16.76
CA ASP A 269 10.46 -7.49 -17.13
C ASP A 269 11.24 -6.18 -17.33
N GLU A 270 10.68 -5.20 -18.05
CA GLU A 270 11.33 -3.91 -18.25
C GLU A 270 11.55 -3.18 -16.91
N ALA A 271 10.53 -3.16 -16.03
CA ALA A 271 10.64 -2.57 -14.70
C ALA A 271 11.74 -3.25 -13.86
N LEU A 272 11.83 -4.57 -13.89
CA LEU A 272 12.85 -5.34 -13.17
C LEU A 272 14.25 -5.13 -13.76
N ASP A 273 14.39 -5.02 -15.09
CA ASP A 273 15.66 -4.68 -15.75
C ASP A 273 16.14 -3.26 -15.38
N ILE A 274 15.23 -2.30 -15.21
CA ILE A 274 15.56 -0.94 -14.74
C ILE A 274 16.09 -1.01 -13.29
N LEU A 275 15.36 -1.68 -12.39
CA LEU A 275 15.74 -1.77 -10.99
C LEU A 275 17.05 -2.55 -10.78
N ALA A 276 17.22 -3.67 -11.49
CA ALA A 276 18.44 -4.47 -11.43
C ALA A 276 19.68 -3.68 -11.89
N ARG A 277 19.58 -2.90 -12.98
CA ARG A 277 20.68 -2.03 -13.45
C ARG A 277 21.04 -0.93 -12.45
N ALA A 278 20.06 -0.45 -11.69
CA ALA A 278 20.27 0.55 -10.64
C ALA A 278 20.71 -0.05 -9.30
N GLY A 279 20.77 -1.39 -9.17
CA GLY A 279 21.08 -2.07 -7.92
C GLY A 279 19.98 -1.95 -6.86
N ILE A 280 18.72 -1.72 -7.27
CA ILE A 280 17.57 -1.67 -6.38
C ILE A 280 16.91 -3.05 -6.34
N GLU A 281 16.72 -3.57 -5.14
CA GLU A 281 16.04 -4.84 -4.94
C GLU A 281 14.55 -4.73 -5.29
N ALA A 282 14.04 -5.74 -6.00
CA ALA A 282 12.65 -5.84 -6.37
C ALA A 282 12.07 -7.20 -5.95
N ASN A 283 10.83 -7.19 -5.46
CA ASN A 283 10.09 -8.39 -5.09
C ASN A 283 8.77 -8.46 -5.85
N VAL A 284 8.55 -9.54 -6.59
CA VAL A 284 7.30 -9.87 -7.27
C VAL A 284 6.60 -10.92 -6.42
N ARG A 285 5.52 -10.53 -5.75
CA ARG A 285 4.84 -11.37 -4.76
C ARG A 285 3.56 -11.98 -5.30
N TYR A 286 3.23 -13.18 -4.81
CA TYR A 286 1.97 -13.88 -5.07
C TYR A 286 1.78 -14.32 -6.54
N LEU A 287 2.88 -14.42 -7.31
CA LEU A 287 2.84 -14.84 -8.72
C LEU A 287 3.81 -15.97 -9.00
N PRO A 288 3.49 -16.84 -9.98
CA PRO A 288 4.41 -17.88 -10.42
C PRO A 288 5.56 -17.30 -11.26
N HIS A 289 6.72 -17.96 -11.22
CA HIS A 289 7.92 -17.59 -11.99
C HIS A 289 7.69 -17.37 -13.50
N CYS A 290 6.69 -18.02 -14.09
CA CYS A 290 6.41 -17.92 -15.52
C CYS A 290 5.88 -16.54 -15.99
N VAL A 291 5.50 -15.65 -15.06
CA VAL A 291 5.06 -14.29 -15.40
C VAL A 291 6.20 -13.34 -15.77
N VAL A 292 7.45 -13.74 -15.53
CA VAL A 292 8.66 -12.98 -15.86
C VAL A 292 9.65 -13.86 -16.60
N SER A 293 10.66 -13.26 -17.21
CA SER A 293 11.78 -13.99 -17.78
C SER A 293 12.67 -14.62 -16.69
N GLU A 294 13.37 -15.72 -17.02
CA GLU A 294 14.20 -16.50 -16.08
C GLU A 294 15.25 -15.67 -15.33
N ARG A 295 15.81 -14.64 -15.99
CA ARG A 295 16.76 -13.70 -15.36
C ARG A 295 16.21 -12.98 -14.13
N HIS A 296 14.88 -12.88 -14.00
CA HIS A 296 14.20 -12.19 -12.91
C HIS A 296 13.64 -13.13 -11.83
N TRP A 297 13.81 -14.45 -11.97
CA TRP A 297 13.35 -15.40 -10.95
C TRP A 297 13.86 -15.12 -9.54
N PRO A 298 15.08 -14.58 -9.31
CA PRO A 298 15.52 -14.19 -7.97
C PRO A 298 14.67 -13.10 -7.30
N SER A 299 13.88 -12.34 -8.08
CA SER A 299 12.95 -11.33 -7.57
C SER A 299 11.56 -11.90 -7.30
N VAL A 300 11.26 -13.15 -7.64
CA VAL A 300 9.91 -13.72 -7.51
C VAL A 300 9.77 -14.48 -6.20
N TYR A 301 8.67 -14.23 -5.50
CA TYR A 301 8.27 -14.91 -4.28
C TYR A 301 6.85 -15.44 -4.44
N ASP A 302 6.76 -16.73 -4.80
CA ASP A 302 5.49 -17.46 -4.75
C ASP A 302 5.03 -17.70 -3.30
N TYR A 303 3.86 -18.30 -3.11
CA TYR A 303 3.31 -18.52 -1.76
C TYR A 303 4.22 -19.31 -0.83
N GLN A 304 5.00 -20.25 -1.36
CA GLN A 304 5.95 -21.07 -0.61
C GLN A 304 7.25 -20.32 -0.30
N GLN A 305 7.61 -19.35 -1.14
CA GLN A 305 8.81 -18.54 -1.00
C GLN A 305 8.61 -17.23 -0.22
N LEU A 306 7.38 -16.72 -0.10
CA LEU A 306 7.07 -15.47 0.63
C LEU A 306 7.73 -15.37 2.02
N PRO A 307 7.79 -16.44 2.85
CA PRO A 307 8.45 -16.34 4.16
C PRO A 307 9.95 -15.99 4.09
N TYR A 308 10.59 -16.14 2.93
CA TYR A 308 12.00 -15.80 2.70
C TYR A 308 12.19 -14.40 2.10
N ASP A 309 11.11 -13.64 1.86
CA ASP A 309 11.23 -12.23 1.50
C ASP A 309 11.47 -11.40 2.78
N PRO A 310 12.66 -10.80 2.97
CA PRO A 310 12.95 -9.99 4.17
C PRO A 310 12.09 -8.70 4.24
N HIS A 311 11.47 -8.33 3.12
CA HIS A 311 10.57 -7.19 3.01
C HIS A 311 9.11 -7.56 3.28
N GLU A 312 8.79 -8.84 3.47
CA GLU A 312 7.46 -9.36 3.78
C GLU A 312 7.37 -9.78 5.25
N TRP A 313 6.14 -9.94 5.75
CA TRP A 313 5.91 -10.43 7.11
C TRP A 313 6.14 -11.94 7.27
N ASP A 314 6.51 -12.31 8.49
CA ASP A 314 6.59 -13.67 8.96
C ASP A 314 5.20 -14.30 8.96
N PHE A 315 5.10 -15.51 8.40
CA PHE A 315 3.83 -16.18 8.23
C PHE A 315 3.25 -16.73 9.55
N ALA A 316 4.10 -17.07 10.52
CA ALA A 316 3.66 -17.58 11.81
C ALA A 316 2.93 -16.49 12.61
N SER A 317 3.57 -15.34 12.80
CA SER A 317 2.97 -14.18 13.45
C SER A 317 1.80 -13.62 12.67
N TRP A 318 1.86 -13.57 11.32
CA TRP A 318 0.75 -13.15 10.47
C TRP A 318 -0.51 -13.99 10.69
N THR A 319 -0.37 -15.32 10.81
CA THR A 319 -1.52 -16.20 11.02
C THR A 319 -2.26 -15.85 12.31
N TRP A 320 -1.55 -15.41 13.34
CA TRP A 320 -2.12 -14.98 14.60
C TRP A 320 -2.65 -13.54 14.55
N THR A 321 -1.91 -12.59 13.99
CA THR A 321 -2.37 -11.19 13.89
C THR A 321 -3.52 -11.00 12.90
N ASN A 322 -3.74 -11.95 11.99
CA ASN A 322 -4.87 -11.94 11.06
C ASN A 322 -6.18 -12.49 11.68
N LYS A 323 -6.14 -13.02 12.91
CA LYS A 323 -7.36 -13.44 13.62
C LYS A 323 -8.25 -12.24 13.94
N GLY A 324 -9.56 -12.47 13.98
CA GLY A 324 -10.56 -11.42 14.26
C GLY A 324 -10.26 -10.58 15.51
N PRO A 325 -10.03 -11.19 16.69
CA PRO A 325 -9.75 -10.43 17.92
C PRO A 325 -8.57 -9.47 17.81
N GLN A 326 -7.51 -9.84 17.10
CA GLN A 326 -6.34 -9.00 16.89
C GLN A 326 -6.63 -7.80 15.98
N ARG A 327 -7.58 -7.92 15.04
CA ARG A 327 -7.93 -6.86 14.07
C ARG A 327 -9.08 -5.96 14.49
N MET A 328 -9.83 -6.34 15.51
CA MET A 328 -10.97 -5.59 16.02
C MET A 328 -10.56 -4.69 17.20
N ARG A 329 -11.21 -3.52 17.30
CA ARG A 329 -11.06 -2.67 18.49
C ARG A 329 -11.53 -3.34 19.80
N PRO A 330 -12.73 -3.93 19.88
CA PRO A 330 -13.21 -4.55 21.12
C PRO A 330 -12.47 -5.84 21.46
N GLY A 331 -12.53 -6.21 22.76
CA GLY A 331 -12.06 -7.49 23.28
C GLY A 331 -10.54 -7.58 23.52
N PRO A 332 -10.09 -8.52 24.36
CA PRO A 332 -8.68 -8.78 24.59
C PRO A 332 -8.00 -9.37 23.34
N VAL A 333 -6.67 -9.38 23.34
CA VAL A 333 -5.90 -10.15 22.38
C VAL A 333 -6.17 -11.65 22.63
N SER A 334 -6.37 -12.43 21.57
CA SER A 334 -6.52 -13.89 21.70
C SER A 334 -5.16 -14.51 22.05
N PRO A 335 -5.11 -15.56 22.89
CA PRO A 335 -3.94 -16.41 23.06
C PRO A 335 -3.36 -16.87 21.72
#